data_AF-A0A9D6R1E4-F1
#
_entry.id   AF-A0A9D6R1E4-F1
#
_cell.length_a   1.000
_cell.length_b   1.000
_cell.length_c   1.000
_cell.angle_alpha   90.00
_cell.angle_beta   90.00
_cell.angle_gamma   90.00
#
_symmetry.space_group_name_H-M   'P 1'
#
loop_
_entity.id
_entity.type
_entity.pdbx_description
1 polymer ?
#
loop_
_entity_poly.entity_id
_entity_poly.type
_entity_poly.pdbx_seq_one_letter_code
_entity_poly.pdbx_strand_id
1 'polypeptide(L)'
;GRPIRLPNTFPTVEGTKVYPSVPGGTNWFSPTYSPQTDLFYVATREQGGIFYMGEADYKPGRRFDAGGFRSIPGEERYGAVRALKPATGEMVWEFRLFTPPWAGLLSTAGGLVFGGAAEGDVFALDAATGQSLWRFQTGGEAHANPISYLSEGKQHVAVAMGNSIFDFALEE
;
A
#
# COMPACT_ATOMS: atom_id res chain seq x y z
N GLY A 1 -2.89 0.75 -23.40
CA GLY A 1 -4.00 1.72 -23.48
C GLY A 1 -3.51 3.08 -23.03
N ARG A 2 -3.98 4.17 -23.65
CA ARG A 2 -3.68 5.54 -23.17
C ARG A 2 -4.69 5.88 -22.07
N PRO A 3 -4.27 6.47 -20.92
CA PRO A 3 -5.20 6.90 -19.89
C PRO A 3 -6.22 7.92 -20.42
N ILE A 4 -7.48 7.77 -20.02
CA ILE A 4 -8.53 8.77 -20.25
C ILE A 4 -8.32 9.87 -19.20
N ARG A 5 -7.98 11.08 -19.66
CA ARG A 5 -7.72 12.21 -18.77
C ARG A 5 -9.04 12.82 -18.33
N LEU A 6 -9.21 12.99 -17.02
CA LEU A 6 -10.33 13.75 -16.48
C LEU A 6 -10.16 15.24 -16.84
N PRO A 7 -11.23 15.96 -17.20
CA PRO A 7 -11.16 17.40 -17.41
C PRO A 7 -10.72 18.11 -16.11
N ASN A 8 -10.08 19.28 -16.24
CA ASN A 8 -9.68 20.14 -15.11
C ASN A 8 -8.71 19.48 -14.10
N THR A 9 -7.91 18.51 -14.54
CA THR A 9 -6.88 17.84 -13.72
C THR A 9 -5.45 18.21 -14.08
N PHE A 10 -5.27 19.12 -15.04
CA PHE A 10 -3.95 19.62 -15.42
C PHE A 10 -3.45 20.63 -14.38
N PRO A 11 -2.20 20.53 -13.91
CA PRO A 11 -1.70 21.44 -12.87
C PRO A 11 -1.63 22.89 -13.34
N THR A 12 -1.81 23.82 -12.40
CA THR A 12 -1.59 25.26 -12.59
C THR A 12 -0.66 25.80 -11.50
N VAL A 13 -0.22 27.05 -11.63
CA VAL A 13 0.62 27.70 -10.61
C VAL A 13 -0.13 27.95 -9.31
N GLU A 14 -1.46 28.08 -9.35
CA GLU A 14 -2.36 28.19 -8.19
C GLU A 14 -2.64 26.83 -7.54
N GLY A 15 -2.37 25.74 -8.25
CA GLY A 15 -2.59 24.37 -7.82
C GLY A 15 -3.91 23.79 -8.28
N THR A 16 -3.89 22.50 -8.58
CA THR A 16 -5.05 21.75 -9.06
C THR A 16 -5.31 20.54 -8.18
N LYS A 17 -6.54 20.40 -7.71
CA LYS A 17 -6.97 19.26 -6.90
C LYS A 17 -7.09 18.02 -7.80
N VAL A 18 -6.39 16.94 -7.43
CA VAL A 18 -6.32 15.70 -8.20
C VAL A 18 -6.45 14.46 -7.31
N TYR A 19 -7.00 13.40 -7.90
CA TYR A 19 -7.10 12.06 -7.30
C TYR A 19 -6.64 10.98 -8.29
N PRO A 20 -5.88 9.98 -7.83
CA PRO A 20 -5.19 9.97 -6.53
C PRO A 20 -4.13 11.09 -6.43
N SER A 21 -3.62 11.34 -5.23
CA SER A 21 -2.48 12.24 -5.01
C SER A 21 -1.22 11.77 -5.74
N VAL A 22 -0.14 12.57 -5.73
CA VAL A 22 1.14 12.25 -6.40
C VAL A 22 1.72 10.87 -6.01
N PRO A 23 1.64 10.42 -4.73
CA PRO A 23 2.01 9.05 -4.37
C PRO A 23 1.20 7.92 -5.03
N GLY A 24 0.11 8.23 -5.75
CA GLY A 24 -0.76 7.26 -6.38
C GLY A 24 -1.76 6.61 -5.43
N GLY A 25 -2.72 5.87 -6.01
CA GLY A 25 -3.66 5.01 -5.27
C GLY A 25 -3.06 3.64 -4.91
N THR A 26 -2.00 3.25 -5.61
CA THR A 26 -1.03 2.20 -5.29
C THR A 26 0.33 2.66 -5.83
N ASN A 27 1.44 2.13 -5.32
CA ASN A 27 2.79 2.52 -5.73
C ASN A 27 3.69 1.30 -5.97
N TRP A 28 4.96 1.33 -5.52
CA TRP A 28 5.93 0.25 -5.70
C TRP A 28 5.62 -1.02 -4.91
N PHE A 29 4.84 -0.91 -3.83
CA PHE A 29 4.59 -2.03 -2.93
C PHE A 29 3.78 -3.12 -3.64
N SER A 30 4.20 -4.36 -3.46
CA SER A 30 3.68 -5.46 -4.28
C SER A 30 2.30 -5.90 -3.81
N PRO A 31 1.33 -6.06 -4.72
CA PRO A 31 0.12 -6.80 -4.45
C PRO A 31 0.43 -8.30 -4.39
N THR A 32 -0.57 -9.09 -3.99
CA THR A 32 -0.46 -10.55 -3.93
C THR A 32 -1.74 -11.20 -4.41
N TYR A 33 -1.69 -12.46 -4.83
CA TYR A 33 -2.81 -13.18 -5.44
C TYR A 33 -2.93 -14.57 -4.84
N SER A 34 -4.15 -14.96 -4.49
CA SER A 34 -4.44 -16.33 -4.03
C SER A 34 -5.23 -17.11 -5.07
N PRO A 35 -4.70 -18.22 -5.60
CA PRO A 35 -5.45 -19.11 -6.48
C PRO A 35 -6.57 -19.89 -5.76
N GLN A 36 -6.58 -19.93 -4.42
CA GLN A 36 -7.64 -20.59 -3.65
C GLN A 36 -8.92 -19.75 -3.61
N THR A 37 -8.79 -18.42 -3.59
CA THR A 37 -9.92 -17.49 -3.55
C THR A 37 -10.21 -16.84 -4.90
N ASP A 38 -9.27 -16.93 -5.86
CA ASP A 38 -9.29 -16.17 -7.13
C ASP A 38 -9.32 -14.64 -6.90
N LEU A 39 -8.69 -14.18 -5.81
CA LEU A 39 -8.65 -12.77 -5.42
C LEU A 39 -7.24 -12.20 -5.53
N PHE A 40 -7.18 -10.98 -6.03
CA PHE A 40 -6.00 -10.12 -6.08
C PHE A 40 -6.10 -9.09 -4.95
N TYR A 41 -5.13 -9.12 -4.04
CA TYR A 41 -5.08 -8.26 -2.86
C TYR A 41 -4.08 -7.12 -3.09
N VAL A 42 -4.56 -5.89 -2.93
CA VAL A 42 -3.77 -4.69 -3.17
C VAL A 42 -3.85 -3.75 -1.98
N ALA A 43 -2.70 -3.29 -1.50
CA ALA A 43 -2.63 -2.18 -0.57
C ALA A 43 -3.00 -0.90 -1.34
N THR A 44 -3.86 -0.05 -0.79
CA THR A 44 -4.33 1.15 -1.46
C THR A 44 -4.19 2.39 -0.58
N ARG A 45 -4.00 3.51 -1.25
CA ARG A 45 -3.82 4.83 -0.64
C ARG A 45 -4.98 5.72 -1.04
N GLU A 46 -5.86 6.00 -0.09
CA GLU A 46 -7.01 6.89 -0.28
C GLU A 46 -6.63 8.29 0.16
N GLN A 47 -6.15 9.07 -0.81
CA GLN A 47 -5.78 10.46 -0.60
C GLN A 47 -5.80 11.26 -1.91
N GLY A 48 -6.32 12.48 -1.84
CA GLY A 48 -6.14 13.50 -2.87
C GLY A 48 -4.87 14.33 -2.66
N GLY A 49 -4.56 15.17 -3.64
CA GLY A 49 -3.48 16.14 -3.55
C GLY A 49 -3.80 17.42 -4.30
N ILE A 50 -3.13 18.50 -3.93
CA ILE A 50 -3.08 19.72 -4.74
C ILE A 50 -1.73 19.71 -5.45
N PHE A 51 -1.76 19.67 -6.78
CA PHE A 51 -0.57 19.62 -7.63
C PHE A 51 -0.34 20.96 -8.30
N TYR A 52 0.88 21.46 -8.19
CA TYR A 52 1.30 22.79 -8.64
C TYR A 52 2.23 22.68 -9.83
N MET A 53 2.02 23.54 -10.81
CA MET A 53 2.97 23.78 -11.88
C MET A 53 4.02 24.79 -11.43
N GLY A 54 5.28 24.57 -11.81
CA GLY A 54 6.35 25.53 -11.66
C GLY A 54 7.35 25.39 -12.80
N GLU A 55 8.39 26.21 -12.75
CA GLU A 55 9.53 26.12 -13.66
C GLU A 55 10.77 25.69 -12.86
N ALA A 56 11.64 24.92 -13.49
CA ALA A 56 12.91 24.51 -12.91
C ALA A 56 14.00 24.55 -13.97
N ASP A 57 15.19 25.01 -13.57
CA ASP A 57 16.39 24.92 -14.40
C ASP A 57 17.08 23.58 -14.20
N TYR A 58 17.34 22.87 -15.29
CA TYR A 58 18.07 21.61 -15.23
C TYR A 58 19.53 21.86 -14.85
N LYS A 59 19.98 21.21 -13.77
CA LYS A 59 21.38 21.20 -13.33
C LYS A 59 21.80 19.75 -13.05
N PRO A 60 22.80 19.19 -13.74
CA PRO A 60 23.26 17.83 -13.50
C PRO A 60 23.54 17.56 -12.01
N GLY A 61 23.07 16.41 -11.52
CA GLY A 61 23.21 16.00 -10.12
C GLY A 61 22.26 16.70 -9.14
N ARG A 62 21.43 17.65 -9.58
CA ARG A 62 20.38 18.26 -8.76
C ARG A 62 19.02 17.65 -9.10
N ARG A 63 18.13 17.66 -8.10
CA ARG A 63 16.73 17.31 -8.29
C ARG A 63 16.10 18.28 -9.29
N PHE A 64 15.25 17.75 -10.18
CA PHE A 64 14.60 18.52 -11.24
C PHE A 64 13.09 18.32 -11.16
N ASP A 65 12.44 19.08 -10.28
CA ASP A 65 10.97 19.13 -10.18
C ASP A 65 10.47 20.49 -10.67
N ALA A 66 9.67 20.51 -11.74
CA ALA A 66 9.03 21.70 -12.27
C ALA A 66 7.64 21.91 -11.63
N GLY A 67 7.58 21.96 -10.30
CA GLY A 67 6.33 22.04 -9.55
C GLY A 67 6.40 21.45 -8.14
N GLY A 68 5.23 21.18 -7.57
CA GLY A 68 5.14 20.63 -6.22
C GLY A 68 3.79 20.02 -5.93
N PHE A 69 3.67 19.33 -4.80
CA PHE A 69 2.39 18.81 -4.33
C PHE A 69 2.25 19.00 -2.83
N ARG A 70 1.01 19.11 -2.36
CA ARG A 70 0.69 19.02 -0.94
C ARG A 70 -0.58 18.23 -0.71
N SER A 71 -0.75 17.75 0.51
CA SER A 71 -2.02 17.17 0.97
C SER A 71 -3.12 18.23 0.98
N ILE A 72 -4.36 17.83 0.72
CA ILE A 72 -5.52 18.73 0.79
C ILE A 72 -5.82 19.01 2.27
N PRO A 73 -5.80 20.27 2.73
CA PRO A 73 -6.07 20.59 4.13
C PRO A 73 -7.47 20.14 4.56
N GLY A 74 -7.57 19.50 5.73
CA GLY A 74 -8.84 19.06 6.32
C GLY A 74 -9.47 17.84 5.65
N GLU A 75 -8.86 17.27 4.62
CA GLU A 75 -9.37 16.06 3.98
C GLU A 75 -8.82 14.81 4.67
N GLU A 76 -9.73 13.88 4.99
CA GLU A 76 -9.34 12.58 5.55
C GLU A 76 -8.53 11.79 4.53
N ARG A 77 -7.48 11.13 5.01
CA ARG A 77 -6.70 10.16 4.24
C ARG A 77 -6.61 8.87 5.01
N TYR A 78 -6.66 7.75 4.30
CA TYR A 78 -6.54 6.43 4.91
C TYR A 78 -5.90 5.43 3.95
N GLY A 79 -5.44 4.33 4.52
CA GLY A 79 -4.98 3.19 3.75
C GLY A 79 -6.03 2.11 3.69
N ALA A 80 -5.91 1.17 2.77
CA ALA A 80 -6.69 -0.06 2.86
C ALA A 80 -5.94 -1.24 2.25
N VAL A 81 -6.36 -2.45 2.61
CA VAL A 81 -6.14 -3.64 1.81
C VAL A 81 -7.45 -3.98 1.13
N ARG A 82 -7.45 -4.04 -0.20
CA ARG A 82 -8.63 -4.40 -0.99
C ARG A 82 -8.42 -5.73 -1.66
N ALA A 83 -9.43 -6.59 -1.60
CA ALA A 83 -9.50 -7.79 -2.43
C ALA A 83 -10.36 -7.52 -3.65
N LEU A 84 -9.80 -7.78 -4.82
CA LEU A 84 -10.43 -7.55 -6.11
C LEU A 84 -10.52 -8.86 -6.90
N LYS A 85 -11.60 -9.06 -7.66
CA LYS A 85 -11.62 -10.06 -8.72
C LYS A 85 -10.73 -9.57 -9.86
N PRO A 86 -9.65 -10.29 -10.25
CA PRO A 86 -8.69 -9.79 -11.22
C PRO A 86 -9.29 -9.60 -12.61
N ALA A 87 -10.29 -10.40 -12.99
CA ALA A 87 -10.93 -10.34 -14.30
C ALA A 87 -11.87 -9.13 -14.47
N THR A 88 -12.49 -8.64 -13.39
CA THR A 88 -13.54 -7.61 -13.45
C THR A 88 -13.18 -6.32 -12.74
N GLY A 89 -12.20 -6.35 -11.82
CA GLY A 89 -11.90 -5.25 -10.91
C GLY A 89 -12.95 -5.04 -9.81
N GLU A 90 -13.92 -5.95 -9.68
CA GLU A 90 -14.93 -5.90 -8.61
C GLU A 90 -14.25 -6.07 -7.24
N MET A 91 -14.53 -5.14 -6.33
CA MET A 91 -14.07 -5.23 -4.95
C MET A 91 -14.96 -6.17 -4.14
N VAL A 92 -14.35 -7.19 -3.55
CA VAL A 92 -15.03 -8.20 -2.74
C VAL A 92 -15.07 -7.79 -1.27
N TRP A 93 -13.94 -7.31 -0.74
CA TRP A 93 -13.85 -6.79 0.62
C TRP A 93 -12.75 -5.72 0.72
N GLU A 94 -12.85 -4.91 1.79
CA GLU A 94 -11.87 -3.90 2.16
C GLU A 94 -11.54 -4.00 3.66
N PHE A 95 -10.26 -3.98 3.99
CA PHE A 95 -9.76 -3.81 5.34
C PHE A 95 -9.10 -2.43 5.47
N ARG A 96 -9.67 -1.54 6.30
CA ARG A 96 -9.20 -0.16 6.44
C ARG A 96 -7.96 -0.09 7.33
N LEU A 97 -6.92 0.58 6.84
CA LEU A 97 -5.74 1.01 7.58
C LEU A 97 -5.87 2.50 7.91
N PHE A 98 -5.34 2.92 9.06
CA PHE A 98 -5.46 4.31 9.48
C PHE A 98 -4.62 5.24 8.60
N THR A 99 -3.35 4.88 8.34
CA THR A 99 -2.46 5.64 7.47
C THR A 99 -2.31 4.95 6.10
N PRO A 100 -2.26 5.73 5.00
CA PRO A 100 -1.94 5.19 3.69
C PRO A 100 -0.59 4.42 3.67
N PRO A 101 -0.56 3.15 3.23
CA PRO A 101 0.58 2.26 3.39
C PRO A 101 1.75 2.58 2.44
N TRP A 102 2.92 2.05 2.80
CA TRP A 102 4.13 1.98 1.97
C TRP A 102 4.71 0.56 1.88
N ALA A 103 4.00 -0.43 2.42
CA ALA A 103 4.34 -1.83 2.41
C ALA A 103 3.34 -2.64 1.56
N GLY A 104 3.83 -3.72 0.97
CA GLY A 104 3.02 -4.65 0.19
C GLY A 104 2.44 -5.76 1.04
N LEU A 105 1.96 -6.79 0.35
CA LEU A 105 1.19 -7.88 0.95
C LEU A 105 1.78 -9.25 0.56
N LEU A 106 1.44 -10.25 1.36
CA LEU A 106 1.78 -11.65 1.12
C LEU A 106 0.56 -12.54 1.39
N SER A 107 0.02 -13.21 0.38
CA SER A 107 -0.97 -14.27 0.59
C SER A 107 -0.30 -15.63 0.69
N THR A 108 -0.81 -16.51 1.55
CA THR A 108 -0.31 -17.88 1.74
C THR A 108 -1.41 -18.91 1.47
N ALA A 109 -0.99 -20.16 1.20
CA ALA A 109 -1.93 -21.28 1.00
C ALA A 109 -2.70 -21.68 2.28
N GLY A 110 -2.33 -21.11 3.44
CA GLY A 110 -3.07 -21.24 4.70
C GLY A 110 -4.30 -20.34 4.77
N GLY A 111 -4.66 -19.62 3.70
CA GLY A 111 -5.82 -18.74 3.68
C GLY A 111 -5.60 -17.40 4.39
N LEU A 112 -4.35 -16.94 4.45
CA LEU A 112 -3.97 -15.69 5.13
C LEU A 112 -3.40 -14.66 4.17
N VAL A 113 -3.65 -13.38 4.44
CA VAL A 113 -2.97 -12.23 3.82
C VAL A 113 -2.22 -11.45 4.90
N PHE A 114 -0.89 -11.47 4.83
CA PHE A 114 -0.01 -10.71 5.71
C PHE A 114 0.30 -9.34 5.14
N GLY A 115 0.45 -8.37 6.04
CA GLY A 115 0.87 -7.02 5.70
C GLY A 115 1.46 -6.29 6.90
N GLY A 116 2.09 -5.15 6.61
CA GLY A 116 2.57 -4.22 7.61
C GLY A 116 1.87 -2.86 7.48
N ALA A 117 1.58 -2.22 8.61
CA ALA A 117 0.95 -0.91 8.68
C ALA A 117 1.97 0.18 9.06
N ALA A 118 1.68 1.44 8.71
CA ALA A 118 2.53 2.56 9.11
C ALA A 118 2.43 2.83 10.62
N GLU A 119 1.37 2.36 11.27
CA GLU A 119 1.19 2.39 12.73
C GLU A 119 2.11 1.40 13.47
N GLY A 120 2.90 0.62 12.72
CA GLY A 120 3.88 -0.33 13.23
C GLY A 120 3.34 -1.74 13.46
N ASP A 121 2.14 -2.02 12.99
CA ASP A 121 1.54 -3.34 13.12
C ASP A 121 1.98 -4.25 11.99
N VAL A 122 2.35 -5.48 12.33
CA VAL A 122 2.25 -6.61 11.41
C VAL A 122 0.90 -7.24 11.64
N PHE A 123 0.15 -7.53 10.58
CA PHE A 123 -1.18 -8.11 10.67
C PHE A 123 -1.33 -9.30 9.72
N ALA A 124 -2.26 -10.19 10.08
CA ALA A 124 -2.74 -11.26 9.22
C ALA A 124 -4.26 -11.18 9.10
N LEU A 125 -4.74 -11.14 7.86
CA LEU A 125 -6.17 -11.14 7.53
C LEU A 125 -6.58 -12.51 7.01
N ASP A 126 -7.82 -12.90 7.27
CA ASP A 126 -8.47 -13.98 6.54
C ASP A 126 -8.56 -13.61 5.05
N ALA A 127 -8.07 -14.47 4.17
CA ALA A 127 -7.96 -14.18 2.74
C ALA A 127 -9.31 -14.09 2.02
N ALA A 128 -10.35 -14.75 2.54
CA ALA A 128 -11.67 -14.76 1.91
C ALA A 128 -12.53 -13.57 2.35
N THR A 129 -12.36 -13.09 3.59
CA THR A 129 -13.27 -12.12 4.23
C THR A 129 -12.60 -10.79 4.58
N GLY A 130 -11.27 -10.74 4.66
CA GLY A 130 -10.52 -9.56 5.12
C GLY A 130 -10.57 -9.34 6.63
N GLN A 131 -11.15 -10.27 7.41
CA GLN A 131 -11.19 -10.16 8.87
C GLN A 131 -9.77 -10.23 9.45
N SER A 132 -9.43 -9.29 10.34
CA SER A 132 -8.17 -9.35 11.08
C SER A 132 -8.18 -10.54 12.05
N LEU A 133 -7.29 -11.50 11.81
CA LEU A 133 -7.15 -12.71 12.65
C LEU A 133 -6.02 -12.58 13.66
N TRP A 134 -4.98 -11.82 13.31
CA TRP A 134 -3.82 -11.64 14.17
C TRP A 134 -3.15 -10.28 13.91
N ARG A 135 -2.54 -9.74 14.96
CA ARG A 135 -1.80 -8.47 14.93
C ARG A 135 -0.69 -8.47 15.97
N PHE A 136 0.45 -7.90 15.62
CA PHE A 136 1.56 -7.66 16.53
C PHE A 136 2.16 -6.27 16.29
N GLN A 137 2.40 -5.53 17.37
CA GLN A 137 2.87 -4.15 17.32
C GLN A 137 4.39 -4.08 17.53
N THR A 138 5.10 -3.60 16.51
CA THR A 138 6.57 -3.62 16.42
C THR A 138 7.25 -2.32 16.85
N GLY A 139 6.50 -1.22 16.92
CA GLY A 139 6.98 0.13 17.18
C GLY A 139 7.58 0.84 15.95
N GLY A 140 7.75 0.15 14.81
CA GLY A 140 8.39 0.69 13.61
C GLY A 140 7.49 0.58 12.38
N GLU A 141 7.50 1.60 11.52
CA GLU A 141 6.63 1.65 10.33
C GLU A 141 6.99 0.59 9.28
N ALA A 142 5.98 0.04 8.59
CA ALA A 142 6.20 -0.89 7.47
C ALA A 142 6.53 -0.16 6.16
N HIS A 143 7.68 -0.51 5.55
CA HIS A 143 8.10 -0.02 4.22
C HIS A 143 8.49 -1.16 3.25
N ALA A 144 8.44 -2.41 3.71
CA ALA A 144 8.81 -3.59 2.96
C ALA A 144 7.64 -4.58 2.86
N ASN A 145 7.69 -5.47 1.86
CA ASN A 145 6.73 -6.54 1.74
C ASN A 145 7.10 -7.69 2.68
N PRO A 146 6.13 -8.34 3.35
CA PRO A 146 6.40 -9.59 4.05
C PRO A 146 6.84 -10.70 3.08
N ILE A 147 7.65 -11.62 3.57
CA ILE A 147 8.01 -12.87 2.89
C ILE A 147 7.70 -14.05 3.79
N SER A 148 7.57 -15.24 3.20
CA SER A 148 7.51 -16.49 3.95
C SER A 148 8.52 -17.48 3.40
N TYR A 149 9.12 -18.27 4.30
CA TYR A 149 10.09 -19.30 3.98
C TYR A 149 9.99 -20.46 4.98
N LEU A 150 10.65 -21.58 4.65
CA LEU A 150 10.75 -22.74 5.53
C LEU A 150 12.17 -22.81 6.09
N SER A 151 12.30 -22.98 7.40
CA SER A 151 13.59 -23.23 8.07
C SER A 151 13.37 -24.28 9.15
N GLU A 152 14.24 -25.28 9.21
CA GLU A 152 14.19 -26.35 10.23
C GLU A 152 12.80 -27.02 10.38
N GLY A 153 12.08 -27.18 9.27
CA GLY A 153 10.75 -27.78 9.24
C GLY A 153 9.61 -26.87 9.72
N LYS A 154 9.89 -25.61 10.08
CA LYS A 154 8.89 -24.62 10.48
C LYS A 154 8.73 -23.55 9.40
N GLN A 155 7.49 -23.11 9.19
CA GLN A 155 7.20 -21.97 8.33
C GLN A 155 7.43 -20.68 9.11
N HIS A 156 8.13 -19.75 8.47
CA HIS A 156 8.43 -18.42 8.98
C HIS A 156 7.75 -17.36 8.12
N VAL A 157 7.38 -16.24 8.74
CA VAL A 157 6.96 -15.01 8.07
C VAL A 157 7.86 -13.88 8.57
N ALA A 158 8.62 -13.28 7.66
CA ALA A 158 9.53 -12.19 7.97
C ALA A 158 9.11 -10.88 7.30
N VAL A 159 9.29 -9.77 8.01
CA VAL A 159 8.97 -8.42 7.52
C VAL A 159 9.91 -7.39 8.14
N ALA A 160 10.37 -6.44 7.33
CA ALA A 160 11.15 -5.31 7.83
C ALA A 160 10.20 -4.20 8.31
N MET A 161 10.36 -3.80 9.58
CA MET A 161 9.56 -2.78 10.26
C MET A 161 10.53 -1.78 10.90
N GLY A 162 10.43 -0.51 10.51
CA GLY A 162 11.42 0.51 10.86
C GLY A 162 12.83 0.09 10.44
N ASN A 163 13.74 -0.01 11.42
CA ASN A 163 15.14 -0.39 11.21
C ASN A 163 15.45 -1.85 11.57
N SER A 164 14.42 -2.67 11.79
CA SER A 164 14.55 -4.05 12.27
C SER A 164 13.82 -5.02 11.35
N ILE A 165 14.27 -6.28 11.36
CA ILE A 165 13.54 -7.40 10.76
C ILE A 165 12.85 -8.17 11.88
N PHE A 166 11.55 -8.42 11.73
CA PHE A 166 10.77 -9.27 12.60
C PHE A 166 10.50 -10.59 11.87
N ASP A 167 10.65 -11.70 12.59
CA ASP A 167 10.44 -13.05 12.09
C ASP A 167 9.47 -13.79 13.02
N PHE A 168 8.42 -14.38 12.45
CA PHE A 168 7.33 -15.02 13.18
C PHE A 168 7.18 -16.47 12.74
N ALA A 169 7.02 -17.36 13.71
CA ALA A 169 6.66 -18.76 13.51
C ALA A 169 5.71 -19.20 14.63
N LEU A 170 4.98 -20.30 14.42
CA LEU A 170 4.15 -20.89 15.47
C LEU A 170 5.03 -21.52 16.56
N GLU A 171 4.54 -21.49 17.80
CA GLU A 171 5.12 -22.22 18.92
C GLU A 171 5.05 -23.75 18.69
N GLU A 172 5.83 -24.50 19.48
CA GLU A 172 5.86 -25.97 19.44
C GLU A 172 4.63 -26.62 20.09
#